data_AF-A0A2V6ZMU9-F1
#
_entry.id   AF-A0A2V6ZMU9-F1
#
_cell.length_a   1.000
_cell.length_b   1.000
_cell.length_c   1.000
_cell.angle_alpha   90.00
_cell.angle_beta   90.00
_cell.angle_gamma   90.00
#
_symmetry.space_group_name_H-M   'P 1'
#
loop_
_entity.id
_entity.type
_entity.pdbx_description
1 polymer ?
#
loop_
_entity_poly.entity_id
_entity_poly.type
_entity_poly.pdbx_seq_one_letter_code
_entity_poly.pdbx_strand_id
1 'polypeptide(L)' 'MSRPGTLSHQEPISPRTSTIQSRLRGAEVTHSVCPYCAIGCGLLVFTKGKRPIAIEGNPDSPVNQGRLCP' A
#
# COMPACT_ATOMS: atom_id res chain seq x y z
N MET A 1 -21.64 -22.48 -4.91
CA MET A 1 -21.46 -22.74 -6.36
C MET A 1 -22.68 -22.17 -7.08
N SER A 2 -22.48 -21.52 -8.24
CA SER A 2 -23.39 -20.59 -8.99
C SER A 2 -23.21 -19.10 -8.58
N ARG A 3 -22.16 -18.42 -9.07
CA ARG A 3 -21.96 -17.67 -10.34
C ARG A 3 -22.49 -16.21 -10.29
N PRO A 4 -21.75 -15.27 -10.91
CA PRO A 4 -21.66 -13.86 -10.53
C PRO A 4 -22.87 -13.05 -11.01
N GLY A 5 -23.33 -12.13 -10.15
CA GLY A 5 -24.44 -11.22 -10.44
C GLY A 5 -24.08 -10.23 -11.55
N THR A 6 -24.87 -10.28 -12.62
CA THR A 6 -24.79 -9.43 -13.80
C THR A 6 -25.66 -8.18 -13.66
N LEU A 7 -25.03 -7.01 -13.78
CA LEU A 7 -25.57 -5.81 -14.43
C LEU A 7 -24.57 -5.49 -15.57
N SER A 8 -24.74 -6.03 -16.79
CA SER A 8 -25.36 -5.40 -17.97
C SER A 8 -24.77 -4.06 -18.48
N HIS A 9 -23.68 -3.57 -17.92
CA HIS A 9 -22.71 -2.75 -18.64
C HIS A 9 -21.35 -3.32 -18.26
N GLN A 10 -20.69 -4.04 -19.18
CA GLN A 10 -19.25 -4.18 -19.04
C GLN A 10 -18.73 -2.76 -18.95
N GLU A 11 -18.25 -2.34 -17.78
CA GLU A 11 -17.48 -1.12 -17.69
C GLU A 11 -16.43 -1.19 -18.81
N PRO A 12 -16.30 -0.17 -19.67
CA PRO A 12 -15.37 -0.18 -20.78
C PRO A 12 -13.94 -0.07 -20.26
N ILE A 13 -13.45 -1.18 -19.68
CA ILE A 13 -12.08 -1.36 -19.21
C ILE A 13 -11.24 -1.73 -20.42
N SER A 14 -10.29 -0.86 -20.74
CA SER A 14 -9.33 -1.15 -21.80
C SER A 14 -8.46 -2.37 -21.43
N PRO A 15 -7.96 -3.14 -22.41
CA PRO A 15 -7.02 -4.23 -22.16
C PRO A 15 -5.77 -3.80 -21.39
N ARG A 16 -5.39 -2.51 -21.48
CA ARG A 16 -4.28 -1.96 -20.67
C ARG A 16 -4.70 -1.89 -19.21
N THR A 17 -5.84 -1.28 -18.93
CA THR A 17 -6.37 -1.10 -17.57
C THR A 17 -6.59 -2.44 -16.87
N SER A 18 -7.03 -3.48 -17.58
CA SER A 18 -7.27 -4.80 -16.98
C SER A 18 -6.02 -5.49 -16.44
N THR A 19 -4.83 -5.12 -16.94
CA THR A 19 -3.54 -5.67 -16.50
C THR A 19 -2.83 -4.84 -15.45
N ILE A 20 -3.29 -3.61 -15.17
CA ILE A 20 -2.65 -2.74 -14.18
C ILE A 20 -2.86 -3.32 -12.78
N GLN A 21 -1.79 -3.34 -12.00
CA GLN A 21 -1.81 -3.81 -10.62
C GLN A 21 -1.13 -2.80 -9.70
N SER A 22 -1.38 -2.91 -8.39
CA SER A 22 -0.71 -2.05 -7.40
C SER A 22 0.81 -2.16 -7.51
N ARG A 23 1.50 -1.02 -7.41
CA ARG A 23 2.97 -0.95 -7.38
C ARG A 23 3.57 -1.76 -6.22
N LEU A 24 2.81 -1.91 -5.15
CA LEU A 24 3.17 -2.68 -3.95
C LEU A 24 3.03 -4.19 -4.13
N ARG A 25 2.47 -4.68 -5.24
CA ARG A 25 2.31 -6.13 -5.46
C ARG A 25 3.66 -6.83 -5.39
N GLY A 26 3.73 -7.89 -4.58
CA GLY A 26 4.94 -8.68 -4.35
C GLY A 26 5.99 -7.96 -3.51
N ALA A 27 5.62 -6.91 -2.77
CA ALA A 27 6.49 -6.27 -1.80
C ALA A 27 6.36 -6.93 -0.42
N GLU A 28 7.47 -7.02 0.30
CA GLU A 28 7.51 -7.38 1.72
C GLU A 28 7.39 -6.13 2.58
N VAL A 29 6.70 -6.22 3.71
CA VAL A 29 6.46 -5.11 4.62
C VAL A 29 7.30 -5.28 5.88
N THR A 30 8.06 -4.25 6.25
CA THR A 30 8.81 -4.20 7.50
C THR A 30 8.34 -3.02 8.35
N HIS A 31 8.08 -3.27 9.63
CA HIS A 31 7.80 -2.21 10.60
C HIS A 31 9.10 -1.49 10.99
N SER A 32 9.05 -0.17 11.04
CA SER A 32 10.19 0.66 11.45
C SER A 32 9.71 1.92 12.18
N VAL A 33 10.66 2.72 12.64
CA VAL A 33 10.43 4.02 13.29
C VAL A 33 11.19 5.09 12.52
N CYS A 34 10.54 6.23 12.24
CA CYS A 34 11.15 7.35 11.57
C CYS A 34 12.16 8.06 12.49
N PRO A 35 13.46 8.10 12.13
CA PRO A 35 14.49 8.75 12.95
C PRO A 35 14.65 10.24 12.62
N TYR A 36 13.81 10.81 11.76
CA TYR A 36 14.04 12.15 11.22
C TYR A 36 13.77 13.25 12.25
N CYS A 37 12.58 13.26 12.83
CA CYS A 37 12.24 14.14 13.95
C CYS A 37 12.18 13.34 15.26
N ALA A 38 12.13 14.03 16.39
CA ALA A 38 12.15 13.41 17.72
C ALA A 38 10.86 12.65 18.10
N ILE A 39 9.80 12.75 17.29
CA ILE A 39 8.49 12.15 17.60
C ILE A 39 8.52 10.62 17.45
N GLY A 40 9.34 10.09 16.52
CA GLY A 40 9.43 8.65 16.30
C GLY A 40 8.17 8.04 15.67
N CYS A 41 7.66 8.65 14.59
CA CYS A 41 6.50 8.12 13.86
C CYS A 41 6.71 6.67 13.41
N GLY A 42 5.72 5.81 13.61
CA GLY A 42 5.74 4.43 13.13
C GLY A 42 5.59 4.35 11.61
N LEU A 43 6.37 3.46 10.98
CA LEU A 43 6.48 3.29 9.53
C LEU A 43 6.16 1.86 9.09
N LEU A 44 5.57 1.76 7.90
CA LEU A 44 5.49 0.56 7.08
C LEU A 44 6.40 0.75 5.87
N VAL A 45 7.52 0.01 5.86
CA VAL A 45 8.49 0.06 4.75
C VAL A 45 8.21 -1.10 3.80
N PHE A 46 7.80 -0.78 2.57
CA PHE A 46 7.56 -1.75 1.52
C PHE A 46 8.83 -1.97 0.71
N THR A 47 9.28 -3.21 0.62
CA THR A 47 10.53 -3.58 -0.05
C THR A 47 10.31 -4.63 -1.13
N LYS A 48 11.13 -4.58 -2.18
CA LYS A 48 11.27 -5.67 -3.16
C LYS A 48 12.72 -6.12 -3.14
N GLY A 49 12.97 -7.30 -2.56
CA GLY A 49 14.31 -7.70 -2.17
C GLY A 49 14.92 -6.67 -1.21
N LYS A 50 16.11 -6.16 -1.51
CA LYS A 50 16.83 -5.20 -0.64
C LYS A 50 16.52 -3.73 -0.94
N ARG A 51 15.49 -3.43 -1.75
CA ARG A 51 15.17 -2.06 -2.18
C ARG A 51 13.84 -1.59 -1.61
N PRO A 52 13.80 -0.49 -0.82
CA PRO A 52 12.54 0.14 -0.46
C PRO A 52 11.90 0.78 -1.69
N ILE A 53 10.59 0.56 -1.86
CA ILE A 53 9.81 1.06 -3.00
C ILE A 53 8.69 2.01 -2.59
N ALA A 54 8.26 1.96 -1.32
CA ALA A 54 7.29 2.87 -0.73
C ALA A 54 7.46 2.88 0.80
N ILE A 55 7.08 3.97 1.43
CA ILE A 55 7.00 4.12 2.89
C ILE A 55 5.64 4.73 3.18
N GLU A 56 4.88 4.09 4.05
CA GLU A 56 3.60 4.60 4.55
C GLU A 56 3.68 4.71 6.08
N GLY A 57 2.82 5.52 6.68
CA GLY A 57 2.71 5.55 8.14
C GLY A 57 2.05 4.27 8.65
N ASN A 58 2.51 3.76 9.79
CA ASN A 58 1.86 2.62 10.44
C ASN A 58 0.54 3.06 11.10
N PRO A 59 -0.64 2.58 10.66
CA PRO A 59 -1.92 2.91 11.28
C PRO A 59 -2.03 2.49 12.74
N ASP A 60 -1.32 1.42 13.13
CA ASP A 60 -1.34 0.87 14.49
C ASP A 60 -0.42 1.64 15.45
N SER A 61 0.38 2.57 14.94
CA SER A 61 1.26 3.38 15.77
C SER A 61 0.46 4.39 16.60
N PRO A 62 0.62 4.41 17.93
CA PRO A 62 -0.09 5.36 18.79
C PRO A 62 0.38 6.80 18.56
N VAL A 63 1.58 6.97 17.99
CA VAL A 63 2.23 8.27 17.81
C VAL A 63 1.64 9.03 16.62
N ASN A 64 1.39 8.34 15.51
CA ASN A 64 1.03 8.99 14.25
C ASN A 64 -0.20 8.40 13.55
N GLN A 65 -0.70 7.23 13.97
CA GLN A 65 -1.93 6.62 13.43
C GLN A 65 -1.96 6.59 11.89
N GLY A 66 -0.83 6.29 11.27
CA GLY A 66 -0.70 6.24 9.80
C GLY A 66 -0.36 7.57 9.11
N ARG A 67 -0.31 8.69 9.82
CA ARG A 67 -0.01 10.01 9.22
C ARG A 67 1.49 10.28 9.23
N LEU A 68 2.05 10.74 8.13
CA LEU A 68 3.45 11.16 8.03
C LEU A 68 3.56 12.65 7.77
N CYS A 69 4.69 13.23 8.15
CA CYS A 69 5.02 14.62 7.83
C CYS A 69 5.22 14.77 6.30
N PRO A 70 4.92 15.96 5.73
CA PRO A 70 5.26 16.27 4.34
C PRO A 70 6.77 16.34 4.11
#